data_AF-A0A662EXN0-F1
#
_entry.id   AF-A0A662EXN0-F1
#
_cell.length_a   1.000
_cell.length_b   1.000
_cell.length_c   1.000
_cell.angle_alpha   90.00
_cell.angle_beta   90.00
_cell.angle_gamma   90.00
#
_symmetry.space_group_name_H-M   'P 1'
#
loop_
_entity.id
_entity.type
_entity.pdbx_description
1 polymer ?
#
loop_
_entity_poly.entity_id
_entity_poly.type
_entity_poly.pdbx_seq_one_letter_code
_entity_poly.pdbx_strand_id
1 'polypeptide(L)'
;QGTVEVNYQILGDGMPKPLERHDLFLSTQDVAIYPPWQLANIVDFLNYNDFQDPQITRIAASMQVTKALKAIHINHLELDSDSYSPGDTIHYTVELQTYQGETKTVNGEIEIPDDLDAYSVDYITVRAYGGPRELESGENPREFRSLEELIDAVEDLPSYDTLTVELFAPDPYSPYLDALQGIDKVRQNFTGYFLYDSREVQAYLYPAEERSEEEETTEVPGKGK
;
A
#
# COMPACT_ATOMS: atom_id res chain seq x y z
N GLN A 1 0.95 26.93 5.15
CA GLN A 1 0.84 25.65 5.87
C GLN A 1 -0.61 25.20 5.84
N GLY A 2 -0.85 23.90 5.94
CA GLY A 2 -2.19 23.34 6.03
C GLY A 2 -2.33 22.02 5.28
N THR A 3 -3.58 21.61 5.10
CA THR A 3 -3.99 20.45 4.32
C THR A 3 -4.80 20.90 3.12
N VAL A 4 -4.58 20.26 1.96
CA VAL A 4 -5.38 20.47 0.75
C VAL A 4 -5.93 19.15 0.28
N GLU A 5 -7.25 19.12 0.10
CA GLU A 5 -7.95 18.04 -0.57
C GLU A 5 -8.28 18.51 -1.99
N VAL A 6 -8.03 17.66 -2.99
CA VAL A 6 -8.27 18.00 -4.39
C VAL A 6 -8.91 16.85 -5.13
N ASN A 7 -9.82 17.18 -6.03
CA ASN A 7 -10.37 16.26 -7.02
C ASN A 7 -10.07 16.81 -8.40
N TYR A 8 -9.40 16.02 -9.24
CA TYR A 8 -9.12 16.31 -10.63
C TYR A 8 -10.05 15.54 -11.54
N GLN A 9 -10.43 16.17 -12.65
CA GLN A 9 -11.08 15.51 -13.77
C GLN A 9 -10.45 16.02 -15.07
N ILE A 10 -9.95 15.12 -15.90
CA ILE A 10 -9.39 15.42 -17.22
C ILE A 10 -10.23 14.67 -18.27
N LEU A 11 -10.69 15.42 -19.26
CA LEU A 11 -11.50 14.94 -20.37
C LEU A 11 -10.75 15.23 -21.68
N GLY A 12 -10.81 14.29 -22.61
CA GLY A 12 -10.26 14.45 -23.94
C GLY A 12 -11.01 13.58 -24.94
N ASP A 13 -11.17 14.07 -26.16
CA ASP A 13 -11.93 13.37 -27.21
C ASP A 13 -11.21 12.10 -27.71
N GLY A 14 -9.89 12.05 -27.51
CA GLY A 14 -9.04 10.89 -27.80
C GLY A 14 -8.79 10.00 -26.57
N MET A 15 -9.38 10.31 -25.41
CA MET A 15 -9.27 9.47 -24.22
C MET A 15 -10.36 8.38 -24.20
N PRO A 16 -10.04 7.14 -23.80
CA PRO A 16 -11.01 6.05 -23.73
C PRO A 16 -12.05 6.26 -22.62
N LYS A 17 -11.66 7.00 -21.57
CA LYS A 17 -12.50 7.42 -20.45
C LYS A 17 -11.94 8.72 -19.84
N PRO A 18 -12.73 9.47 -19.04
CA PRO A 18 -12.19 10.54 -18.21
C PRO A 18 -11.11 10.00 -17.26
N LEU A 19 -10.11 10.82 -16.95
CA LEU A 19 -9.23 10.58 -15.80
C LEU A 19 -9.80 11.32 -14.59
N GLU A 20 -10.09 10.60 -13.51
CA GLU A 20 -10.59 11.13 -12.25
C GLU A 20 -9.67 10.75 -11.10
N ARG A 21 -9.15 11.74 -10.36
CA ARG A 21 -8.21 11.48 -9.28
C ARG A 21 -8.49 12.34 -8.07
N HIS A 22 -8.50 11.70 -6.90
CA HIS A 22 -8.56 12.35 -5.61
C HIS A 22 -7.18 12.38 -4.98
N ASP A 23 -6.78 13.52 -4.40
CA ASP A 23 -5.57 13.60 -3.61
C ASP A 23 -5.65 14.47 -2.36
N LEU A 24 -4.80 14.11 -1.39
CA LEU A 24 -4.59 14.87 -0.17
C LEU A 24 -3.12 15.28 -0.02
N PHE A 25 -2.90 16.56 0.32
CA PHE A 25 -1.59 17.16 0.52
C PHE A 25 -1.47 17.78 1.89
N LEU A 26 -0.25 17.75 2.46
CA LEU A 26 0.10 18.38 3.72
C LEU A 26 1.36 19.23 3.54
N SER A 27 1.40 20.42 4.13
CA SER A 27 2.61 21.24 4.18
C SER A 27 2.72 22.08 5.44
N THR A 28 3.92 22.19 5.97
CA THR A 28 4.27 23.14 7.04
C THR A 28 4.65 24.52 6.49
N GLN A 29 4.85 24.68 5.18
CA GLN A 29 5.26 25.94 4.54
C GLN A 29 4.14 26.53 3.68
N ASP A 30 3.97 26.03 2.47
CA ASP A 30 2.85 26.33 1.58
C ASP A 30 2.36 25.02 0.96
N VAL A 31 1.06 24.76 1.11
CA VAL A 31 0.42 23.54 0.61
C VAL A 31 -0.26 23.78 -0.74
N ALA A 32 -0.53 25.05 -1.10
CA ALA A 32 -1.28 25.40 -2.30
C ALA A 32 -0.48 25.14 -3.60
N ILE A 33 0.84 24.94 -3.49
CA ILE A 33 1.72 24.69 -4.64
C ILE A 33 1.63 23.25 -5.17
N TYR A 34 1.28 22.28 -4.33
CA TYR A 34 1.37 20.87 -4.69
C TYR A 34 0.29 20.41 -5.67
N PRO A 35 -1.01 20.77 -5.48
CA PRO A 35 -2.03 20.30 -6.39
C PRO A 35 -1.84 20.76 -7.85
N PRO A 36 -1.56 22.06 -8.13
CA PRO A 36 -1.29 22.49 -9.51
C PRO A 36 -0.09 21.79 -10.13
N TRP A 37 0.95 21.48 -9.35
CA TRP A 37 2.13 20.78 -9.85
C TRP A 37 1.80 19.33 -10.20
N GLN A 38 1.12 18.59 -9.33
CA GLN A 38 0.72 17.23 -9.65
C GLN A 38 -0.18 17.18 -10.90
N LEU A 39 -1.13 18.12 -11.02
CA LEU A 39 -1.96 18.24 -12.21
C LEU A 39 -1.13 18.43 -13.48
N ALA A 40 -0.12 19.30 -13.44
CA ALA A 40 0.80 19.50 -14.57
C ALA A 40 1.54 18.20 -14.92
N ASN A 41 2.05 17.47 -13.93
CA ASN A 41 2.72 16.18 -14.16
C ASN A 41 1.79 15.14 -14.79
N ILE A 42 0.52 15.05 -14.34
CA ILE A 42 -0.47 14.13 -14.92
C ILE A 42 -0.75 14.51 -16.38
N VAL A 43 -0.96 15.80 -16.66
CA VAL A 43 -1.21 16.29 -18.02
C VAL A 43 -0.02 16.03 -18.94
N ASP A 44 1.20 16.27 -18.47
CA ASP A 44 2.42 15.97 -19.22
C ASP A 44 2.51 14.46 -19.50
N PHE A 45 2.30 13.62 -18.49
CA PHE A 45 2.33 12.16 -18.65
C PHE A 45 1.29 11.66 -19.66
N LEU A 46 0.08 12.22 -19.65
CA LEU A 46 -0.94 11.91 -20.67
C LEU A 46 -0.52 12.39 -22.06
N ASN A 47 0.04 13.59 -22.22
CA ASN A 47 0.41 14.11 -23.54
C ASN A 47 1.62 13.40 -24.16
N TYR A 48 2.51 12.87 -23.33
CA TYR A 48 3.71 12.15 -23.76
C TYR A 48 3.54 10.62 -23.75
N ASN A 49 2.30 10.12 -23.75
CA ASN A 49 2.04 8.68 -23.86
C ASN A 49 2.32 8.17 -25.30
N ASP A 50 2.68 6.88 -25.41
CA ASP A 50 3.04 6.25 -26.68
C ASP A 50 1.84 5.61 -27.44
N PHE A 51 0.62 5.68 -26.89
CA PHE A 51 -0.54 4.93 -27.39
C PHE A 51 -1.40 5.74 -28.35
N GLN A 52 -1.97 6.85 -27.87
CA GLN A 52 -2.86 7.70 -28.66
C GLN A 52 -2.85 9.14 -28.13
N ASP A 53 -3.05 10.10 -29.03
CA ASP A 53 -3.23 11.50 -28.63
C ASP A 53 -4.50 11.64 -27.77
N PRO A 54 -4.39 12.08 -26.50
CA PRO A 54 -5.54 12.20 -25.62
C PRO A 54 -6.54 13.27 -26.08
N GLN A 55 -6.11 14.23 -26.91
CA GLN A 55 -6.93 15.36 -27.37
C GLN A 55 -7.68 16.04 -26.21
N ILE A 56 -6.95 16.45 -25.17
CA ILE A 56 -7.52 17.01 -23.93
C ILE A 56 -8.37 18.24 -24.27
N THR A 57 -9.67 18.17 -23.94
CA THR A 57 -10.65 19.23 -24.20
C THR A 57 -11.03 20.00 -22.95
N ARG A 58 -10.91 19.38 -21.77
CA ARG A 58 -11.23 20.02 -20.49
C ARG A 58 -10.42 19.44 -19.34
N ILE A 59 -9.96 20.35 -18.47
CA ILE A 59 -9.36 20.04 -17.18
C ILE A 59 -10.16 20.78 -16.11
N ALA A 60 -10.57 20.06 -15.07
CA ALA A 60 -11.23 20.63 -13.90
C ALA A 60 -10.50 20.17 -12.64
N ALA A 61 -10.31 21.09 -11.70
CA ALA A 61 -9.78 20.80 -10.38
C ALA A 61 -10.64 21.51 -9.32
N SER A 62 -11.10 20.76 -8.32
CA SER A 62 -11.80 21.30 -7.15
C SER A 62 -10.91 21.14 -5.94
N MET A 63 -10.51 22.24 -5.32
CA MET A 63 -9.55 22.25 -4.20
C MET A 63 -10.20 22.80 -2.94
N GLN A 64 -10.06 22.09 -1.83
CA GLN A 64 -10.41 22.56 -0.50
C GLN A 64 -9.14 22.76 0.32
N VAL A 65 -8.79 24.02 0.55
CA VAL A 65 -7.61 24.40 1.34
C VAL A 65 -8.01 24.73 2.77
N THR A 66 -7.38 24.11 3.76
CA THR A 66 -7.59 24.41 5.17
C THR A 66 -6.27 24.70 5.88
N LYS A 67 -6.28 25.65 6.83
CA LYS A 67 -5.08 25.95 7.64
C LYS A 67 -4.76 24.88 8.68
N ALA A 68 -5.74 24.03 9.01
CA ALA A 68 -5.57 22.95 9.96
C ALA A 68 -4.62 21.89 9.39
N LEU A 69 -3.72 21.37 10.22
CA LEU A 69 -2.91 20.20 9.89
C LEU A 69 -3.73 18.96 10.23
N LYS A 70 -4.45 18.45 9.22
CA LYS A 70 -5.16 17.17 9.32
C LYS A 70 -4.20 16.09 8.88
N ALA A 71 -3.48 15.52 9.84
CA ALA A 71 -2.48 14.49 9.59
C ALA A 71 -2.57 13.39 10.64
N ILE A 72 -2.22 12.17 10.24
CA ILE A 72 -2.13 10.99 11.08
C ILE A 72 -0.73 10.41 10.92
N HIS A 73 -0.03 10.24 12.04
CA HIS A 73 1.23 9.54 12.12
C HIS A 73 1.00 8.04 12.28
N ILE A 74 1.74 7.23 11.54
CA ILE A 74 1.80 5.79 11.77
C ILE A 74 2.82 5.53 12.89
N ASN A 75 2.32 5.27 14.10
CA ASN A 75 3.16 5.13 15.29
C ASN A 75 3.83 3.76 15.34
N HIS A 76 3.05 2.71 15.15
CA HIS A 76 3.48 1.34 15.38
C HIS A 76 2.76 0.38 14.43
N LEU A 77 3.43 -0.72 14.12
CA LEU A 77 2.89 -1.88 13.44
C LEU A 77 3.32 -3.10 14.26
N GLU A 78 2.38 -3.96 14.58
CA GLU A 78 2.57 -5.22 15.30
C GLU A 78 1.90 -6.34 14.52
N LEU A 79 2.52 -7.52 14.54
CA LEU A 79 1.97 -8.77 13.99
C LEU A 79 1.64 -9.72 15.14
N ASP A 80 0.69 -10.62 14.92
CA ASP A 80 0.25 -11.58 15.94
C ASP A 80 1.25 -12.72 16.20
N SER A 81 2.20 -12.94 15.29
CA SER A 81 3.28 -13.92 15.40
C SER A 81 4.59 -13.36 14.85
N ASP A 82 5.72 -13.90 15.32
CA ASP A 82 7.05 -13.66 14.77
C ASP A 82 7.43 -14.66 13.67
N SER A 83 6.55 -15.62 13.38
CA SER A 83 6.74 -16.65 12.37
C SER A 83 5.44 -17.14 11.75
N TYR A 84 5.52 -17.51 10.47
CA TYR A 84 4.39 -17.98 9.66
C TYR A 84 4.83 -19.05 8.66
N SER A 85 3.87 -19.71 8.04
CA SER A 85 4.03 -20.58 6.88
C SER A 85 3.16 -20.10 5.70
N PRO A 86 3.48 -20.49 4.45
CA PRO A 86 2.58 -20.29 3.32
C PRO A 86 1.16 -20.79 3.63
N GLY A 87 0.15 -20.00 3.29
CA GLY A 87 -1.26 -20.25 3.63
C GLY A 87 -1.72 -19.72 4.99
N ASP A 88 -0.80 -19.25 5.85
CA ASP A 88 -1.20 -18.62 7.11
C ASP A 88 -1.81 -17.23 6.87
N THR A 89 -2.65 -16.81 7.81
CA THR A 89 -3.19 -15.46 7.87
C THR A 89 -2.42 -14.64 8.90
N ILE A 90 -1.84 -13.53 8.47
CA ILE A 90 -1.18 -12.56 9.35
C ILE A 90 -2.26 -11.64 9.92
N HIS A 91 -2.40 -11.60 11.24
CA HIS A 91 -3.22 -10.57 11.90
C HIS A 91 -2.33 -9.42 12.35
N TYR A 92 -2.58 -8.23 11.83
CA TYR A 92 -1.78 -7.05 12.15
C TYR A 92 -2.56 -6.01 12.94
N THR A 93 -1.83 -5.24 13.74
CA THR A 93 -2.31 -4.08 14.49
C THR A 93 -1.48 -2.86 14.13
N VAL A 94 -2.11 -1.81 13.61
CA VAL A 94 -1.48 -0.52 13.33
C VAL A 94 -1.96 0.52 14.34
N GLU A 95 -1.01 1.13 15.07
CA GLU A 95 -1.31 2.27 15.92
C GLU A 95 -1.10 3.57 15.16
N LEU A 96 -2.13 4.41 15.20
CA LEU A 96 -2.20 5.69 14.54
C LEU A 96 -2.34 6.80 15.56
N GLN A 97 -1.75 7.96 15.29
CA GLN A 97 -1.93 9.16 16.11
C GLN A 97 -2.21 10.38 15.24
N THR A 98 -3.32 11.06 15.48
CA THR A 98 -3.59 12.34 14.83
C THR A 98 -2.59 13.39 15.31
N TYR A 99 -2.37 14.43 14.50
CA TYR A 99 -1.54 15.56 14.88
C TYR A 99 -2.00 16.25 16.19
N GLN A 100 -3.28 16.10 16.55
CA GLN A 100 -3.86 16.62 17.79
C GLN A 100 -3.63 15.69 19.02
N GLY A 101 -3.02 14.52 18.82
CA GLY A 101 -2.65 13.58 19.87
C GLY A 101 -3.67 12.45 20.12
N GLU A 102 -4.80 12.43 19.40
CA GLU A 102 -5.76 11.32 19.48
C GLU A 102 -5.16 10.06 18.87
N THR A 103 -5.22 8.95 19.61
CA THR A 103 -4.72 7.65 19.15
C THR A 103 -5.87 6.76 18.68
N LYS A 104 -5.61 5.98 17.62
CA LYS A 104 -6.54 5.00 17.07
C LYS A 104 -5.77 3.74 16.70
N THR A 105 -6.39 2.59 16.90
CA THR A 105 -5.86 1.30 16.46
C THR A 105 -6.66 0.80 15.24
N VAL A 106 -5.95 0.24 14.27
CA VAL A 106 -6.50 -0.44 13.10
C VAL A 106 -6.03 -1.88 13.15
N ASN A 107 -6.99 -2.81 13.09
CA ASN A 107 -6.68 -4.23 12.96
C ASN A 107 -7.07 -4.69 11.56
N GLY A 108 -6.31 -5.62 11.00
CA GLY A 108 -6.64 -6.26 9.74
C GLY A 108 -5.90 -7.57 9.58
N GLU A 109 -6.05 -8.15 8.40
CA GLU A 109 -5.48 -9.45 8.07
C GLU A 109 -4.94 -9.45 6.63
N ILE A 110 -3.85 -10.19 6.38
CA ILE A 110 -3.30 -10.48 5.04
C ILE A 110 -3.03 -11.97 4.97
N GLU A 111 -3.44 -12.62 3.88
CA GLU A 111 -3.17 -14.03 3.63
C GLU A 111 -1.81 -14.19 2.94
N ILE A 112 -0.96 -15.08 3.46
CA ILE A 112 0.28 -15.46 2.79
C ILE A 112 -0.08 -16.47 1.70
N PRO A 113 0.26 -16.23 0.42
CA PRO A 113 -0.04 -17.17 -0.64
C PRO A 113 0.52 -18.58 -0.36
N ASP A 114 -0.29 -19.61 -0.61
CA ASP A 114 0.09 -21.02 -0.46
C ASP A 114 1.32 -21.41 -1.31
N ASP A 115 1.55 -20.71 -2.42
CA ASP A 115 2.61 -20.96 -3.39
C ASP A 115 3.89 -20.14 -3.15
N LEU A 116 3.96 -19.39 -2.06
CA LEU A 116 5.17 -18.68 -1.67
C LEU A 116 6.28 -19.69 -1.32
N ASP A 117 7.42 -19.63 -2.04
CA ASP A 117 8.51 -20.60 -1.90
C ASP A 117 9.32 -20.40 -0.61
N ALA A 118 8.79 -20.94 0.50
CA ALA A 118 9.43 -20.90 1.81
C ALA A 118 10.73 -21.71 1.91
N TYR A 119 11.15 -22.43 0.85
CA TYR A 119 12.50 -23.04 0.81
C TYR A 119 13.57 -22.07 0.29
N SER A 120 13.14 -21.04 -0.45
CA SER A 120 14.02 -19.98 -0.99
C SER A 120 13.85 -18.65 -0.27
N VAL A 121 12.77 -18.51 0.52
CA VAL A 121 12.40 -17.31 1.26
C VAL A 121 12.32 -17.63 2.76
N ASP A 122 13.25 -17.08 3.54
CA ASP A 122 13.33 -17.33 4.99
C ASP A 122 12.53 -16.34 5.84
N TYR A 123 12.03 -15.26 5.24
CA TYR A 123 11.30 -14.21 5.94
C TYR A 123 10.33 -13.47 5.03
N ILE A 124 9.32 -12.89 5.65
CA ILE A 124 8.42 -11.91 5.06
C ILE A 124 8.57 -10.57 5.75
N THR A 125 8.18 -9.51 5.05
CA THR A 125 8.18 -8.15 5.57
C THR A 125 6.79 -7.56 5.42
N VAL A 126 6.22 -7.03 6.49
CA VAL A 126 4.94 -6.30 6.45
C VAL A 126 5.23 -4.82 6.67
N ARG A 127 4.75 -3.96 5.77
CA ARG A 127 4.89 -2.49 5.87
C ARG A 127 3.53 -1.82 5.95
N ALA A 128 3.39 -0.89 6.89
CA ALA A 128 2.28 0.06 6.96
C ALA A 128 2.75 1.45 6.54
N TYR A 129 2.10 2.06 5.54
CA TYR A 129 2.47 3.38 5.01
C TYR A 129 1.26 4.12 4.41
N GLY A 130 1.40 5.43 4.23
CA GLY A 130 0.41 6.28 3.56
C GLY A 130 0.81 6.63 2.13
N GLY A 131 -0.16 6.76 1.22
CA GLY A 131 0.10 7.24 -0.14
C GLY A 131 0.76 6.22 -1.07
N PRO A 132 1.26 6.67 -2.24
CA PRO A 132 1.97 5.79 -3.16
C PRO A 132 3.37 5.47 -2.62
N ARG A 133 3.88 4.27 -2.94
CA ARG A 133 5.28 3.88 -2.69
C ARG A 133 6.05 3.77 -3.99
N GLU A 134 7.37 3.86 -3.89
CA GLU A 134 8.26 3.46 -4.99
C GLU A 134 8.21 1.94 -5.20
N LEU A 135 8.60 1.50 -6.40
CA LEU A 135 8.75 0.08 -6.69
C LEU A 135 9.93 -0.48 -5.90
N GLU A 136 9.77 -1.69 -5.37
CA GLU A 136 10.88 -2.43 -4.77
C GLU A 136 11.84 -2.92 -5.87
N SER A 137 13.09 -3.19 -5.52
CA SER A 137 14.10 -3.61 -6.50
C SER A 137 13.88 -5.01 -7.09
N GLY A 138 13.02 -5.84 -6.47
CA GLY A 138 12.54 -7.11 -7.02
C GLY A 138 11.29 -6.96 -7.88
N GLU A 139 10.74 -5.74 -8.03
CA GLU A 139 9.55 -5.49 -8.85
C GLU A 139 9.94 -4.97 -10.24
N ASN A 140 9.19 -5.44 -11.24
CA ASN A 140 9.33 -4.92 -12.59
C ASN A 140 8.39 -3.72 -12.78
N PRO A 141 8.83 -2.67 -13.51
CA PRO A 141 7.95 -1.60 -13.92
C PRO A 141 6.73 -2.15 -14.68
N ARG A 142 5.55 -1.62 -14.37
CA ARG A 142 4.32 -1.99 -15.09
C ARG A 142 4.45 -1.61 -16.55
N GLU A 143 4.29 -2.58 -17.44
CA GLU A 143 4.12 -2.34 -18.87
C GLU A 143 2.66 -1.99 -19.16
N PHE A 144 2.47 -0.95 -19.97
CA PHE A 144 1.15 -0.50 -20.41
C PHE A 144 0.96 -0.86 -21.89
N ARG A 145 -0.25 -1.28 -22.24
CA ARG A 145 -0.62 -1.64 -23.63
C ARG A 145 -1.59 -0.67 -24.26
N SER A 146 -2.14 0.26 -23.48
CA SER A 146 -3.08 1.27 -23.95
C SER A 146 -3.07 2.50 -23.05
N LEU A 147 -3.63 3.60 -23.56
CA LEU A 147 -3.89 4.80 -22.76
C LEU A 147 -4.91 4.52 -21.64
N GLU A 148 -5.82 3.55 -21.83
CA GLU A 148 -6.78 3.16 -20.80
C GLU A 148 -6.08 2.56 -19.58
N GLU A 149 -5.16 1.60 -19.79
CA GLU A 149 -4.39 0.99 -18.70
C GLU A 149 -3.50 2.00 -17.97
N LEU A 150 -3.01 3.01 -18.70
CA LEU A 150 -2.24 4.12 -18.12
C LEU A 150 -3.13 5.00 -17.24
N ILE A 151 -4.33 5.36 -17.71
CA ILE A 151 -5.31 6.12 -16.91
C ILE A 151 -5.68 5.31 -15.67
N ASP A 152 -6.01 4.02 -15.82
CA ASP A 152 -6.31 3.12 -14.70
C ASP A 152 -5.20 3.11 -13.65
N ALA A 153 -3.94 3.07 -14.09
CA ALA A 153 -2.83 3.08 -13.16
C ALA A 153 -2.69 4.41 -12.42
N VAL A 154 -2.90 5.55 -13.08
CA VAL A 154 -2.90 6.85 -12.41
C VAL A 154 -4.05 6.96 -11.41
N GLU A 155 -5.21 6.37 -11.70
CA GLU A 155 -6.38 6.38 -10.81
C GLU A 155 -6.23 5.41 -9.62
N ASP A 156 -5.60 4.23 -9.81
CA ASP A 156 -5.39 3.23 -8.76
C ASP A 156 -4.28 3.60 -7.76
N LEU A 157 -3.39 4.54 -8.13
CA LEU A 157 -2.34 5.01 -7.21
C LEU A 157 -3.00 5.56 -5.92
N PRO A 158 -2.72 4.97 -4.74
CA PRO A 158 -3.33 5.43 -3.49
C PRO A 158 -2.93 6.87 -3.20
N SER A 159 -3.85 7.64 -2.63
CA SER A 159 -3.49 8.96 -2.10
C SER A 159 -3.00 8.86 -0.66
N TYR A 160 -2.44 9.95 -0.14
CA TYR A 160 -1.93 10.02 1.22
C TYR A 160 -3.02 9.97 2.29
N ASP A 161 -4.31 9.90 1.93
CA ASP A 161 -5.39 9.56 2.86
C ASP A 161 -5.71 8.06 2.89
N THR A 162 -4.93 7.22 2.20
CA THR A 162 -5.03 5.76 2.21
C THR A 162 -3.89 5.15 3.04
N LEU A 163 -4.24 4.42 4.10
CA LEU A 163 -3.33 3.48 4.76
C LEU A 163 -3.22 2.23 3.89
N THR A 164 -1.99 1.86 3.52
CA THR A 164 -1.70 0.57 2.91
C THR A 164 -0.89 -0.26 3.90
N VAL A 165 -1.35 -1.48 4.17
CA VAL A 165 -0.56 -2.52 4.82
C VAL A 165 -0.25 -3.57 3.75
N GLU A 166 1.02 -3.74 3.43
CA GLU A 166 1.47 -4.59 2.33
C GLU A 166 2.47 -5.63 2.83
N LEU A 167 2.25 -6.87 2.39
CA LEU A 167 3.13 -8.02 2.58
C LEU A 167 4.14 -8.05 1.44
N PHE A 168 5.40 -8.23 1.80
CA PHE A 168 6.53 -8.37 0.90
C PHE A 168 7.29 -9.66 1.20
N ALA A 169 7.90 -10.21 0.17
CA ALA A 169 8.89 -11.28 0.28
C ALA A 169 10.14 -10.92 -0.51
N PRO A 170 11.32 -11.44 -0.14
CA PRO A 170 12.48 -11.47 -1.01
C PRO A 170 12.17 -12.00 -2.41
N ASP A 171 12.79 -11.42 -3.43
CA ASP A 171 12.88 -12.02 -4.76
C ASP A 171 14.09 -12.98 -4.80
N PRO A 172 13.88 -14.30 -4.76
CA PRO A 172 14.97 -15.27 -4.74
C PRO A 172 15.76 -15.32 -6.06
N TYR A 173 15.24 -14.69 -7.13
CA TYR A 173 15.90 -14.63 -8.43
C TYR A 173 16.64 -13.32 -8.68
N SER A 174 16.52 -12.36 -7.77
CA SER A 174 17.19 -11.07 -7.90
C SER A 174 18.70 -11.19 -7.66
N PRO A 175 19.52 -10.45 -8.43
CA PRO A 175 20.95 -10.32 -8.13
C PRO A 175 21.23 -9.49 -6.86
N TYR A 176 20.21 -8.82 -6.29
CA TYR A 176 20.31 -8.02 -5.08
C TYR A 176 19.72 -8.78 -3.89
N LEU A 177 20.52 -8.95 -2.83
CA LEU A 177 20.14 -9.75 -1.65
C LEU A 177 18.99 -9.14 -0.83
N ASP A 178 18.73 -7.85 -1.00
CA ASP A 178 17.69 -7.07 -0.33
C ASP A 178 16.52 -6.74 -1.26
N ALA A 179 16.43 -7.38 -2.43
CA ALA A 179 15.32 -7.18 -3.34
C ALA A 179 14.05 -7.77 -2.77
N LEU A 180 13.09 -6.90 -2.48
CA LEU A 180 11.74 -7.27 -2.11
C LEU A 180 10.80 -7.19 -3.31
N GLN A 181 9.70 -7.91 -3.21
CA GLN A 181 8.55 -7.83 -4.11
C GLN A 181 7.27 -7.77 -3.26
N GLY A 182 6.32 -6.92 -3.67
CA GLY A 182 4.98 -6.87 -3.07
C GLY A 182 4.20 -8.14 -3.42
N ILE A 183 3.63 -8.77 -2.41
CA ILE A 183 2.90 -10.04 -2.51
C ILE A 183 1.40 -9.79 -2.45
N ASP A 184 0.93 -9.16 -1.39
CA ASP A 184 -0.47 -8.81 -1.20
C ASP A 184 -0.61 -7.53 -0.34
N LYS A 185 -1.73 -6.83 -0.44
CA LYS A 185 -1.95 -5.58 0.27
C LYS A 185 -3.41 -5.35 0.65
N VAL A 186 -3.60 -4.75 1.82
CA VAL A 186 -4.88 -4.22 2.28
C VAL A 186 -4.82 -2.70 2.34
N ARG A 187 -5.87 -2.05 1.84
CA ARG A 187 -6.01 -0.59 1.83
C ARG A 187 -7.19 -0.14 2.69
N GLN A 188 -7.00 0.91 3.49
CA GLN A 188 -8.06 1.56 4.26
C GLN A 188 -7.97 3.08 4.14
N ASN A 189 -9.10 3.73 3.85
CA ASN A 189 -9.17 5.18 3.71
C ASN A 189 -9.43 5.91 5.05
N PHE A 190 -8.74 7.03 5.22
CA PHE A 190 -8.84 8.01 6.31
C PHE A 190 -9.15 9.38 5.72
N THR A 191 -10.29 9.48 5.03
CA THR A 191 -10.69 10.65 4.25
C THR A 191 -10.45 11.96 4.99
N GLY A 192 -9.71 12.85 4.33
CA GLY A 192 -9.38 14.19 4.83
C GLY A 192 -8.22 14.24 5.84
N TYR A 193 -7.56 13.13 6.15
CA TYR A 193 -6.34 13.08 6.97
C TYR A 193 -5.15 12.55 6.18
N PHE A 194 -4.03 13.28 6.24
CA PHE A 194 -2.80 12.89 5.57
C PHE A 194 -2.01 11.91 6.44
N LEU A 195 -1.86 10.67 6.00
CA LEU A 195 -1.01 9.68 6.63
C LEU A 195 0.45 9.93 6.26
N TYR A 196 1.33 9.90 7.26
CA TYR A 196 2.76 10.06 7.06
C TYR A 196 3.57 9.11 7.94
N ASP A 197 4.84 8.98 7.54
CA ASP A 197 5.78 7.98 8.06
C ASP A 197 5.39 6.55 7.62
N SER A 198 6.25 5.58 7.93
CA SER A 198 5.99 4.16 7.70
C SER A 198 6.54 3.30 8.83
N ARG A 199 5.95 2.12 9.02
CA ARG A 199 6.44 1.11 9.96
C ARG A 199 6.57 -0.21 9.24
N GLU A 200 7.59 -0.96 9.63
CA GLU A 200 7.95 -2.24 9.05
C GLU A 200 8.18 -3.25 10.18
N VAL A 201 7.69 -4.47 9.97
CA VAL A 201 7.99 -5.63 10.81
C VAL A 201 8.38 -6.79 9.92
N GLN A 202 9.42 -7.50 10.31
CA GLN A 202 9.82 -8.76 9.66
C GLN A 202 9.39 -9.94 10.53
N ALA A 203 8.95 -11.00 9.88
CA ALA A 203 8.63 -12.29 10.52
C ALA A 203 9.27 -13.42 9.73
N TYR A 204 9.62 -14.51 10.43
CA TYR A 204 10.19 -15.69 9.80
C TYR A 204 9.15 -16.40 8.93
N LEU A 205 9.57 -16.91 7.79
CA LEU A 205 8.76 -17.78 6.96
C LEU A 205 9.36 -19.19 7.01
N TYR A 206 8.59 -20.15 7.49
CA TYR A 206 8.98 -21.55 7.52
C TYR A 206 8.17 -22.33 6.48
N PRO A 207 8.78 -23.32 5.80
CA PRO A 207 8.01 -24.29 5.04
C PRO A 207 6.93 -24.89 5.94
N ALA A 208 5.75 -25.13 5.37
CA ALA A 208 4.59 -25.66 6.09
C ALA A 208 4.76 -27.13 6.54
N GLU A 209 5.99 -27.62 6.81
CA GLU A 209 6.34 -29.03 7.02
C GLU A 209 5.27 -29.78 7.85
N GLU A 210 4.82 -30.90 7.26
CA GLU A 210 3.93 -31.94 7.81
C GLU A 210 3.50 -31.64 9.25
N ARG A 211 2.37 -30.95 9.41
CA ARG A 211 1.69 -30.74 10.70
C ARG A 211 1.44 -32.14 11.28
N SER A 212 2.42 -32.64 12.01
CA SER A 212 2.44 -33.99 12.53
C SER A 212 1.28 -34.06 13.50
N GLU A 213 0.45 -35.08 13.31
CA GLU A 213 -0.53 -35.52 14.28
C GLU A 213 0.20 -35.94 15.57
N GLU A 214 0.67 -34.98 16.36
CA GLU A 214 1.10 -35.18 17.75
C GLU A 214 0.13 -34.47 18.71
N GLU A 215 -1.17 -34.58 18.43
CA GLU A 215 -2.22 -34.44 19.45
C GLU A 215 -3.25 -35.57 19.31
N GLU A 216 -2.81 -36.83 19.38
CA GLU A 216 -3.73 -37.89 19.80
C GLU A 216 -3.02 -38.93 20.69
N THR A 217 -3.54 -39.05 21.91
CA THR A 217 -3.34 -40.14 22.90
C THR A 217 -2.10 -40.11 23.80
N THR A 218 -2.11 -39.23 24.80
CA THR A 218 -1.63 -39.63 26.14
C THR A 218 -2.72 -40.44 26.84
N GLU A 219 -2.89 -41.71 26.45
CA GLU A 219 -3.59 -42.68 27.31
C GLU A 219 -2.69 -43.05 28.48
N VAL A 220 -3.12 -42.63 29.67
CA VAL A 220 -2.51 -42.98 30.96
C VAL A 220 -2.75 -44.48 31.22
N PRO A 221 -1.72 -45.32 31.45
CA PRO A 221 -1.94 -46.72 31.79
C PRO A 221 -2.50 -46.80 33.22
N GLY A 222 -3.74 -47.27 33.32
CA GLY A 222 -4.39 -47.56 34.59
C GLY A 222 -3.59 -48.56 35.42
N LYS A 223 -3.29 -48.17 36.67
CA LYS A 223 -2.73 -49.07 37.69
C LYS A 223 -3.68 -50.24 37.95
N GLY A 224 -3.13 -51.45 37.88
CA GLY A 224 -3.78 -52.68 38.28
C GLY A 224 -4.11 -52.72 39.79
N LYS A 225 -5.07 -53.59 40.12
CA LYS A 225 -5.34 -54.08 41.47
C LYS A 225 -4.19 -54.94 41.98
#